data_AF-A0AAQ3Q0J0-F1
#
_entry.id   AF-A0AAQ3Q0J0-F1
#
_cell.length_a   1.000
_cell.length_b   1.000
_cell.length_c   1.000
_cell.angle_alpha   90.00
_cell.angle_beta   90.00
_cell.angle_gamma   90.00
#
_symmetry.space_group_name_H-M   'P 1'
#
loop_
_entity.id
_entity.type
_entity.pdbx_description
1 polymer ?
#
loop_
_entity_poly.entity_id
_entity_poly.type
_entity_poly.pdbx_seq_one_letter_code
_entity_poly.pdbx_strand_id
1 'polypeptide(L)'
;METGNNSWFRWRRKKAKEGQGQGQGEGREEKQVVVDGSEIRELVEDREAFEMLVDTKFRQLDADGDGRLSVRDLRPAVDDIGAALGLPAEGASPNTDHIYKEVVSELTHGTSQGEVSKAEFQEALSDILLGMAAGLKRDPIVILRMDGEDLRDFVAGARYEPGAAAIFSQVGSAEDASLRRCLLAALQQLTVDHGVPPASDAWVAKNVVEPALQQLPADQFERPAASQDDFFQQLKELLGAIADRLREQPVIVAHTENNFDGSGVRRLLGNKFELDKLLDSVWKGARSEGKNKASRECVRSALDKMTDATSLPHYGAVKQVDEVVDEAIKMANADDGKTVGEAEFKKLLADILGAVMLQLSGNPIFVSTNIVVQEPSE
;
A
#
# COMPACT_ATOMS: atom_id res chain seq x y z
N MET A 1 -14.94 -22.27 22.90
CA MET A 1 -13.59 -22.78 22.58
C MET A 1 -12.67 -21.60 22.72
N GLU A 2 -11.72 -21.69 23.65
CA GLU A 2 -10.87 -20.60 24.11
C GLU A 2 -10.06 -20.02 22.94
N THR A 3 -10.25 -18.73 22.68
CA THR A 3 -9.43 -17.96 21.75
C THR A 3 -8.00 -17.97 22.29
N GLY A 4 -7.12 -18.64 21.55
CA GLY A 4 -5.68 -18.65 21.81
C GLY A 4 -5.19 -17.22 21.93
N ASN A 5 -4.95 -16.81 23.17
CA ASN A 5 -4.42 -15.51 23.55
C ASN A 5 -3.06 -15.33 22.85
N ASN A 6 -3.06 -14.63 21.71
CA ASN A 6 -1.94 -14.53 20.78
C ASN A 6 -0.67 -14.04 21.52
N SER A 7 0.27 -14.97 21.71
CA SER A 7 1.57 -14.77 22.38
C SER A 7 2.37 -13.59 21.80
N TRP A 8 2.17 -13.28 20.51
CA TRP A 8 2.74 -12.11 19.83
C TRP A 8 2.31 -10.78 20.47
N PHE A 9 1.03 -10.59 20.83
CA PHE A 9 0.59 -9.36 21.52
C PHE A 9 1.19 -9.24 22.92
N ARG A 10 1.49 -10.38 23.56
CA ARG A 10 2.15 -10.41 24.87
C ARG A 10 3.64 -10.09 24.76
N TRP A 11 4.33 -10.56 23.72
CA TRP A 11 5.69 -10.17 23.36
C TRP A 11 5.77 -8.67 23.01
N ARG A 12 4.85 -8.18 22.16
CA ARG A 12 4.73 -6.77 21.79
C ARG A 12 4.46 -5.87 22.99
N ARG A 13 3.53 -6.23 23.90
CA ARG A 13 3.30 -5.50 25.17
C ARG A 13 4.49 -5.53 26.11
N LYS A 14 5.25 -6.63 26.14
CA LYS A 14 6.44 -6.76 26.98
C LYS A 14 7.56 -5.86 26.45
N LYS A 15 7.74 -5.78 25.13
CA LYS A 15 8.74 -4.91 24.47
C LYS A 15 8.39 -3.43 24.51
N ALA A 16 7.11 -3.07 24.35
CA ALA A 16 6.64 -1.69 24.55
C ALA A 16 6.95 -1.14 25.95
N LYS A 17 7.04 -2.01 26.97
CA LYS A 17 7.45 -1.65 28.33
C LYS A 17 8.98 -1.61 28.54
N GLU A 18 9.74 -2.30 27.71
CA GLU A 18 11.22 -2.35 27.79
C GLU A 18 11.88 -1.21 26.98
N GLY A 19 11.18 -0.63 25.99
CA GLY A 19 11.68 0.44 25.11
C GLY A 19 11.41 1.88 25.58
N GLN A 20 10.72 2.10 26.71
CA GLN A 20 10.51 3.44 27.28
C GLN A 20 11.78 3.95 27.99
N GLY A 21 12.78 4.31 27.20
CA GLY A 21 13.86 5.20 27.59
C GLY A 21 13.39 6.65 27.46
N GLN A 22 13.50 7.40 28.56
CA GLN A 22 13.11 8.81 28.75
C GLN A 22 13.48 9.74 27.57
N GLY A 23 12.50 10.48 27.03
CA GLY A 23 12.78 11.57 26.08
C GLY A 23 11.57 12.20 25.38
N GLN A 24 10.77 12.99 26.12
CA GLN A 24 9.92 14.12 25.65
C GLN A 24 9.23 14.04 24.27
N GLY A 25 7.94 13.70 24.26
CA GLY A 25 7.07 13.86 23.09
C GLY A 25 5.67 13.22 23.17
N GLU A 26 5.11 13.00 24.37
CA GLU A 26 3.95 12.10 24.62
C GLU A 26 2.62 12.47 23.92
N GLY A 27 2.52 13.58 23.16
CA GLY A 27 1.29 13.98 22.48
C GLY A 27 1.15 13.56 21.01
N ARG A 28 2.26 13.24 20.31
CA ARG A 28 2.24 12.90 18.87
C ARG A 28 2.47 11.41 18.58
N GLU A 29 3.12 10.69 19.48
CA GLU A 29 3.49 9.28 19.27
C GLU A 29 2.30 8.31 19.29
N GLU A 30 1.16 8.66 19.90
CA GLU A 30 -0.04 7.82 19.88
C GLU A 30 -0.93 7.99 18.62
N LYS A 31 -0.68 9.02 17.79
CA LYS A 31 -1.53 9.34 16.64
C LYS A 31 -1.06 8.75 15.31
N GLN A 32 0.23 8.44 15.22
CA GLN A 32 0.86 7.97 14.00
C GLN A 32 1.83 6.83 14.30
N VAL A 33 1.61 5.67 13.68
CA VAL A 33 2.52 4.52 13.77
C VAL A 33 3.03 4.19 12.37
N VAL A 34 4.34 4.14 12.19
CA VAL A 34 4.95 3.74 10.91
C VAL A 34 5.24 2.24 10.93
N VAL A 35 4.75 1.53 9.92
CA VAL A 35 4.96 0.10 9.71
C VAL A 35 5.91 -0.05 8.53
N ASP A 36 7.19 -0.26 8.83
CA ASP A 36 8.31 -0.29 7.87
C ASP A 36 8.96 -1.67 7.73
N GLY A 37 8.34 -2.70 8.33
CA GLY A 37 8.83 -4.07 8.29
C GLY A 37 9.98 -4.38 9.26
N SER A 38 10.46 -3.42 10.06
CA SER A 38 11.50 -3.65 11.08
C SER A 38 11.08 -4.72 12.08
N GLU A 39 9.88 -4.62 12.66
CA GLU A 39 9.33 -5.61 13.61
C GLU A 39 9.27 -7.03 13.00
N ILE A 40 8.96 -7.15 11.70
CA ILE A 40 8.92 -8.45 11.01
C ILE A 40 10.34 -9.02 10.86
N ARG A 41 11.31 -8.19 10.47
CA ARG A 41 12.71 -8.61 10.35
C ARG A 41 13.26 -9.04 11.72
N GLU A 42 13.02 -8.26 12.77
CA GLU A 42 13.45 -8.58 14.13
C GLU A 42 12.87 -9.92 14.61
N LEU A 43 11.59 -10.18 14.31
CA LEU A 43 10.95 -11.45 14.64
C LEU A 43 11.62 -12.64 13.96
N VAL A 44 11.97 -12.52 12.68
CA VAL A 44 12.63 -13.61 11.93
C VAL A 44 14.10 -13.80 12.37
N GLU A 45 14.78 -12.71 12.75
CA GLU A 45 16.16 -12.76 13.27
C GLU A 45 16.25 -13.33 14.71
N ASP A 46 15.20 -13.17 15.53
CA ASP A 46 15.07 -13.84 16.82
C ASP A 46 14.71 -15.31 16.63
N ARG A 47 15.74 -16.15 16.59
CA ARG A 47 15.61 -17.60 16.36
C ARG A 47 14.62 -18.28 17.32
N GLU A 48 14.59 -17.91 18.61
CA GLU A 48 13.69 -18.56 19.57
C GLU A 48 12.24 -18.12 19.36
N ALA A 49 12.01 -16.81 19.15
CA ALA A 49 10.68 -16.29 18.88
C ALA A 49 10.12 -16.82 17.55
N PHE A 50 10.96 -16.85 16.52
CA PHE A 50 10.58 -17.37 15.21
C PHE A 50 10.27 -18.86 15.24
N GLU A 51 11.11 -19.67 15.90
CA GLU A 51 10.89 -21.11 16.03
C GLU A 51 9.60 -21.41 16.80
N MET A 52 9.26 -20.63 17.82
CA MET A 52 7.98 -20.74 18.53
C MET A 52 6.77 -20.36 17.66
N LEU A 53 6.91 -19.34 16.79
CA LEU A 53 5.86 -18.97 15.84
C LEU A 53 5.63 -20.09 14.82
N VAL A 54 6.71 -20.59 14.22
CA VAL A 54 6.71 -21.71 13.28
C VAL A 54 6.04 -22.92 13.92
N ASP A 55 6.44 -23.29 15.14
CA ASP A 55 5.85 -24.37 15.93
C ASP A 55 4.33 -24.24 16.09
N THR A 56 3.90 -23.04 16.45
CA THR A 56 2.49 -22.75 16.72
C THR A 56 1.68 -22.82 15.44
N LYS A 57 2.18 -22.23 14.35
CA LYS A 57 1.50 -22.19 13.06
C LYS A 57 1.50 -23.54 12.35
N PHE A 58 2.61 -24.26 12.39
CA PHE A 58 2.70 -25.61 11.87
C PHE A 58 1.70 -26.54 12.57
N ARG A 59 1.63 -26.53 13.90
CA ARG A 59 0.65 -27.32 14.67
C ARG A 59 -0.81 -26.92 14.43
N GLN A 60 -1.07 -25.68 14.02
CA GLN A 60 -2.42 -25.25 13.65
C GLN A 60 -2.85 -25.79 12.29
N LEU A 61 -1.88 -26.02 11.39
CA LEU A 61 -2.12 -26.52 10.05
C LEU A 61 -2.10 -28.06 10.00
N ASP A 62 -1.12 -28.70 10.67
CA ASP A 62 -0.94 -30.15 10.77
C ASP A 62 -2.07 -30.77 11.60
N ALA A 63 -3.22 -30.99 10.96
CA ALA A 63 -4.46 -31.38 11.63
C ALA A 63 -4.46 -32.85 12.03
N ASP A 64 -3.75 -33.71 11.28
CA ASP A 64 -3.63 -35.14 11.56
C ASP A 64 -2.40 -35.50 12.41
N GLY A 65 -1.47 -34.57 12.60
CA GLY A 65 -0.34 -34.68 13.53
C GLY A 65 0.74 -35.62 13.02
N ASP A 66 0.84 -35.83 11.71
CA ASP A 66 1.82 -36.72 11.10
C ASP A 66 3.22 -36.07 10.95
N GLY A 67 3.32 -34.77 11.27
CA GLY A 67 4.54 -33.98 11.22
C GLY A 67 4.84 -33.41 9.83
N ARG A 68 3.87 -33.43 8.91
CA ARG A 68 3.93 -32.92 7.55
C ARG A 68 2.65 -32.14 7.23
N LEU A 69 2.74 -31.18 6.31
CA LEU A 69 1.57 -30.48 5.82
C LEU A 69 1.21 -31.02 4.44
N SER A 70 0.09 -31.73 4.36
CA SER A 70 -0.47 -32.18 3.11
C SER A 70 -1.37 -31.11 2.48
N VAL A 71 -1.79 -31.35 1.24
CA VAL A 71 -2.85 -30.57 0.57
C VAL A 71 -4.11 -30.46 1.44
N ARG A 72 -4.45 -31.48 2.24
CA ARG A 72 -5.65 -31.49 3.09
C ARG A 72 -5.51 -30.53 4.28
N ASP A 73 -4.29 -30.37 4.79
CA ASP A 73 -3.94 -29.51 5.93
C ASP A 73 -3.88 -28.04 5.54
N LEU A 74 -3.38 -27.75 4.33
CA LEU A 74 -3.23 -26.39 3.83
C LEU A 74 -4.53 -25.79 3.27
N ARG A 75 -5.43 -26.63 2.75
CA ARG A 75 -6.65 -26.18 2.06
C ARG A 75 -7.54 -25.27 2.91
N PRO A 76 -7.84 -25.56 4.20
CA PRO A 76 -8.61 -24.65 5.04
C PRO A 76 -7.99 -23.26 5.16
N ALA A 77 -6.66 -23.18 5.27
CA ALA A 77 -5.96 -21.90 5.35
C ALA A 77 -6.03 -21.14 4.02
N VAL A 78 -5.95 -21.83 2.88
CA VAL A 78 -6.11 -21.21 1.55
C VAL A 78 -7.55 -20.74 1.35
N ASP A 79 -8.55 -21.48 1.81
CA ASP A 79 -9.96 -21.09 1.78
C ASP A 79 -10.21 -19.82 2.61
N ASP A 80 -9.67 -19.77 3.83
CA ASP A 80 -9.78 -18.60 4.72
C ASP A 80 -9.12 -17.36 4.09
N ILE A 81 -7.94 -17.52 3.47
CA ILE A 81 -7.26 -16.46 2.73
C ILE A 81 -8.09 -16.02 1.53
N GLY A 82 -8.62 -16.96 0.75
CA GLY A 82 -9.46 -16.66 -0.40
C GLY A 82 -10.70 -15.86 -0.01
N ALA A 83 -11.39 -16.27 1.06
CA ALA A 83 -12.53 -15.55 1.61
C ALA A 83 -12.15 -14.14 2.08
N ALA A 84 -11.00 -13.98 2.76
CA ALA A 84 -10.50 -12.68 3.19
C ALA A 84 -10.17 -11.75 2.00
N LEU A 85 -9.75 -12.31 0.87
CA LEU A 85 -9.50 -11.59 -0.38
C LEU A 85 -10.78 -11.36 -1.21
N GLY A 86 -11.95 -11.78 -0.72
CA GLY A 86 -13.22 -11.66 -1.44
C GLY A 86 -13.34 -12.60 -2.64
N LEU A 87 -12.52 -13.66 -2.70
CA LEU A 87 -12.66 -14.69 -3.71
C LEU A 87 -13.92 -15.53 -3.44
N PRO A 88 -14.63 -15.98 -4.50
CA PRO A 88 -15.71 -16.94 -4.33
C PRO A 88 -15.20 -18.21 -3.64
N ALA A 89 -16.08 -18.87 -2.88
CA ALA A 89 -15.76 -20.14 -2.24
C ALA A 89 -15.39 -21.21 -3.29
N GLU A 90 -14.48 -22.11 -2.92
CA GLU A 90 -14.19 -23.28 -3.74
C GLU A 90 -15.47 -24.12 -3.96
N GLY A 91 -15.68 -24.59 -5.19
CA GLY A 91 -16.89 -25.25 -5.67
C GLY A 91 -17.92 -24.31 -6.31
N ALA A 92 -17.73 -22.99 -6.23
CA ALA A 92 -18.65 -22.03 -6.85
C ALA A 92 -18.58 -22.03 -8.39
N SER A 93 -17.39 -22.30 -8.97
CA SER A 93 -17.24 -22.41 -10.42
C SER A 93 -15.99 -23.22 -10.80
N PRO A 94 -15.96 -23.84 -12.00
CA PRO A 94 -14.77 -24.57 -12.48
C PRO A 94 -13.49 -23.72 -12.55
N ASN A 95 -13.62 -22.41 -12.81
CA ASN A 95 -12.48 -21.49 -12.84
C ASN A 95 -11.95 -21.20 -11.44
N THR A 96 -12.83 -21.00 -10.48
CA THR A 96 -12.47 -20.81 -9.07
C THR A 96 -11.76 -22.07 -8.55
N ASP A 97 -12.32 -23.25 -8.82
CA ASP A 97 -11.73 -24.53 -8.42
C ASP A 97 -10.34 -24.74 -9.01
N HIS A 98 -10.12 -24.29 -10.25
CA HIS A 98 -8.81 -24.33 -10.87
C HIS A 98 -7.81 -23.42 -10.14
N ILE A 99 -8.21 -22.21 -9.72
CA ILE A 99 -7.34 -21.28 -8.99
C ILE A 99 -6.93 -21.86 -7.63
N TYR A 100 -7.89 -22.36 -6.84
CA TYR A 100 -7.60 -22.96 -5.54
C TYR A 100 -6.70 -24.21 -5.68
N LYS A 101 -6.95 -25.06 -6.68
CA LYS A 101 -6.09 -26.21 -6.97
C LYS A 101 -4.69 -25.80 -7.36
N GLU A 102 -4.53 -24.81 -8.22
CA GLU A 102 -3.21 -24.33 -8.64
C GLU A 102 -2.41 -23.80 -7.44
N VAL A 103 -3.04 -22.99 -6.58
CA VAL A 103 -2.40 -22.43 -5.38
C VAL A 103 -1.95 -23.53 -4.42
N VAL A 104 -2.83 -24.48 -4.11
CA VAL A 104 -2.49 -25.58 -3.18
C VAL A 104 -1.44 -26.53 -3.79
N SER A 105 -1.48 -26.73 -5.11
CA SER A 105 -0.45 -27.48 -5.81
C SER A 105 0.90 -26.76 -5.74
N GLU A 106 0.96 -25.45 -6.00
CA GLU A 106 2.18 -24.64 -5.87
C GLU A 106 2.76 -24.66 -4.45
N LEU A 107 1.91 -24.61 -3.43
CA LEU A 107 2.35 -24.72 -2.02
C LEU A 107 2.97 -26.09 -1.68
N THR A 108 2.71 -27.12 -2.49
CA THR A 108 3.24 -28.48 -2.30
C THR A 108 4.21 -28.91 -3.40
N HIS A 109 4.38 -28.09 -4.46
CA HIS A 109 5.28 -28.34 -5.58
C HIS A 109 6.75 -28.26 -5.14
N GLY A 110 7.59 -29.14 -5.70
CA GLY A 110 9.02 -29.23 -5.38
C GLY A 110 9.35 -30.11 -4.17
N THR A 111 8.35 -30.54 -3.39
CA THR A 111 8.53 -31.55 -2.35
C THR A 111 8.57 -32.95 -2.97
N SER A 112 9.37 -33.85 -2.41
CA SER A 112 9.56 -35.20 -2.98
C SER A 112 8.30 -36.07 -2.92
N GLN A 113 7.27 -35.66 -2.16
CA GLN A 113 6.07 -36.47 -1.86
C GLN A 113 4.74 -35.70 -1.90
N GLY A 114 4.72 -34.40 -2.24
CA GLY A 114 3.50 -33.58 -2.18
C GLY A 114 3.09 -33.17 -0.76
N GLU A 115 4.07 -33.17 0.16
CA GLU A 115 3.93 -32.92 1.59
C GLU A 115 5.07 -32.01 2.05
N VAL A 116 4.77 -31.00 2.86
CA VAL A 116 5.73 -30.00 3.33
C VAL A 116 6.16 -30.35 4.76
N SER A 117 7.45 -30.61 4.96
CA SER A 117 8.02 -30.80 6.29
C SER A 117 8.07 -29.49 7.08
N LYS A 118 8.19 -29.58 8.40
CA LYS A 118 8.36 -28.40 9.27
C LYS A 118 9.55 -27.51 8.87
N ALA A 119 10.65 -28.12 8.42
CA ALA A 119 11.84 -27.37 8.00
C ALA A 119 11.56 -26.57 6.70
N GLU A 120 10.90 -27.19 5.72
CA GLU A 120 10.51 -26.52 4.47
C GLU A 120 9.48 -25.41 4.73
N PHE A 121 8.51 -25.66 5.61
CA PHE A 121 7.55 -24.63 6.04
C PHE A 121 8.24 -23.46 6.72
N GLN A 122 9.22 -23.72 7.58
CA GLN A 122 9.98 -22.69 8.28
C GLN A 122 10.78 -21.82 7.31
N GLU A 123 11.47 -22.43 6.34
CA GLU A 123 12.23 -21.72 5.30
C GLU A 123 11.30 -20.85 4.45
N ALA A 124 10.21 -21.42 3.94
CA ALA A 124 9.22 -20.69 3.17
C ALA A 124 8.60 -19.52 3.94
N LEU A 125 8.23 -19.73 5.21
CA LEU A 125 7.68 -18.67 6.06
C LEU A 125 8.70 -17.56 6.31
N SER A 126 9.97 -17.91 6.53
CA SER A 126 11.06 -16.95 6.70
C SER A 126 11.23 -16.09 5.46
N ASP A 127 11.31 -16.70 4.28
CA ASP A 127 11.49 -16.00 3.02
C ASP A 127 10.32 -15.05 2.71
N ILE A 128 9.09 -15.50 2.96
CA ILE A 128 7.89 -14.67 2.79
C ILE A 128 7.92 -13.48 3.75
N LEU A 129 8.19 -13.69 5.03
CA LEU A 129 8.21 -12.60 6.03
C LEU A 129 9.35 -11.62 5.76
N LEU A 130 10.53 -12.09 5.37
CA LEU A 130 11.65 -11.22 4.98
C LEU A 130 11.34 -10.45 3.69
N GLY A 131 10.64 -11.07 2.74
CA GLY A 131 10.12 -10.42 1.55
C GLY A 131 9.12 -9.30 1.89
N MET A 132 8.17 -9.57 2.79
CA MET A 132 7.24 -8.56 3.31
C MET A 132 7.98 -7.42 4.03
N ALA A 133 8.95 -7.75 4.87
CA ALA A 133 9.76 -6.76 5.58
C ALA A 133 10.57 -5.88 4.61
N ALA A 134 11.12 -6.46 3.54
CA ALA A 134 11.80 -5.71 2.50
C ALA A 134 10.83 -4.80 1.72
N GLY A 135 9.63 -5.31 1.40
CA GLY A 135 8.56 -4.53 0.77
C GLY A 135 8.12 -3.34 1.61
N LEU A 136 7.82 -3.56 2.90
CA LEU A 136 7.43 -2.49 3.83
C LEU A 136 8.55 -1.49 4.10
N LYS A 137 9.82 -1.93 4.05
CA LYS A 137 10.96 -1.02 4.15
C LYS A 137 11.03 -0.07 2.95
N ARG A 138 10.64 -0.55 1.77
CA ARG A 138 10.60 0.25 0.54
C ARG A 138 9.38 1.17 0.53
N ASP A 139 8.22 0.62 0.86
CA ASP A 139 6.91 1.27 0.81
C ASP A 139 6.24 1.19 2.21
N PRO A 140 6.63 2.04 3.16
CA PRO A 140 6.12 1.97 4.53
C PRO A 140 4.65 2.38 4.63
N ILE A 141 3.92 1.73 5.53
CA ILE A 141 2.51 2.05 5.79
C ILE A 141 2.41 2.87 7.07
N VAL A 142 1.78 4.03 6.98
CA VAL A 142 1.52 4.92 8.12
C VAL A 142 0.11 4.66 8.64
N ILE A 143 -0.01 4.16 9.86
CA ILE A 143 -1.29 4.04 10.55
C ILE A 143 -1.59 5.35 11.28
N LEU A 144 -2.63 6.04 10.83
CA LEU A 144 -3.11 7.31 11.39
C LEU A 144 -4.37 7.06 12.22
N ARG A 145 -4.38 7.57 13.45
CA ARG A 145 -5.59 7.63 14.29
C ARG A 145 -6.20 9.01 14.20
N MET A 146 -7.34 9.11 13.52
CA MET A 146 -8.05 10.35 13.25
C MET A 146 -9.13 10.58 14.31
N ASP A 147 -8.88 11.51 15.24
CA ASP A 147 -9.81 11.89 16.33
C ASP A 147 -10.41 13.30 16.16
N GLY A 148 -10.16 13.92 15.02
CA GLY A 148 -10.68 15.23 14.66
C GLY A 148 -9.88 16.43 15.21
N GLU A 149 -8.78 16.22 15.94
CA GLU A 149 -7.93 17.34 16.39
C GLU A 149 -7.25 18.03 15.20
N ASP A 150 -6.59 17.26 14.31
CA ASP A 150 -5.91 17.82 13.13
C ASP A 150 -6.87 18.54 12.18
N LEU A 151 -8.13 18.07 12.13
CA LEU A 151 -9.20 18.72 11.37
C LEU A 151 -9.59 20.07 11.98
N ARG A 152 -9.69 20.17 13.31
CA ARG A 152 -9.94 21.45 13.98
C ARG A 152 -8.81 22.43 13.76
N ASP A 153 -7.57 21.95 13.83
CA ASP A 153 -6.38 22.77 13.56
C ASP A 153 -6.36 23.26 12.11
N PHE A 154 -6.75 22.41 11.16
CA PHE A 154 -6.91 22.82 9.76
C PHE A 154 -7.96 23.93 9.63
N VAL A 155 -9.15 23.74 10.20
CA VAL A 155 -10.28 24.68 10.14
C VAL A 155 -10.01 26.01 10.85
N ALA A 156 -9.21 26.00 11.92
CA ALA A 156 -8.80 27.19 12.65
C ALA A 156 -7.58 27.89 12.03
N GLY A 157 -6.83 27.19 11.17
CA GLY A 157 -5.58 27.66 10.61
C GLY A 157 -5.74 28.56 9.38
N ALA A 158 -4.67 29.29 9.05
CA ALA A 158 -4.62 30.16 7.86
C ALA A 158 -4.68 29.37 6.52
N ARG A 159 -4.48 28.05 6.56
CA ARG A 159 -4.55 27.17 5.39
C ARG A 159 -5.98 26.83 4.95
N TYR A 160 -6.98 27.10 5.81
CA TYR A 160 -8.38 26.80 5.52
C TYR A 160 -8.91 27.58 4.33
N GLU A 161 -8.85 28.92 4.39
CA GLU A 161 -9.42 29.82 3.39
C GLU A 161 -8.87 29.57 1.96
N PRO A 162 -7.54 29.44 1.74
CA PRO A 162 -7.01 29.08 0.43
C PRO A 162 -7.47 27.71 -0.06
N GLY A 163 -7.56 26.72 0.84
CA GLY A 163 -8.04 25.38 0.51
C GLY A 163 -9.50 25.37 0.10
N ALA A 164 -10.36 26.03 0.88
CA ALA A 164 -11.78 26.17 0.59
C ALA A 164 -12.01 26.91 -0.73
N ALA A 165 -11.22 27.94 -1.05
CA ALA A 165 -11.28 28.66 -2.31
C ALA A 165 -10.94 27.77 -3.52
N ALA A 166 -9.87 26.99 -3.42
CA ALA A 166 -9.46 26.07 -4.47
C ALA A 166 -10.54 25.02 -4.76
N ILE A 167 -11.12 24.45 -3.69
CA ILE A 167 -12.20 23.47 -3.79
C ILE A 167 -13.45 24.11 -4.41
N PHE A 168 -13.85 25.30 -3.94
CA PHE A 168 -15.01 26.01 -4.46
C PHE A 168 -14.88 26.30 -5.96
N SER A 169 -13.69 26.69 -6.43
CA SER A 169 -13.44 26.92 -7.86
C SER A 169 -13.56 25.65 -8.70
N GLN A 170 -13.27 24.47 -8.14
CA GLN A 170 -13.36 23.19 -8.85
C GLN A 170 -14.78 22.62 -8.84
N VAL A 171 -15.50 22.79 -7.72
CA VAL A 171 -16.84 22.24 -7.49
C VAL A 171 -17.95 23.16 -7.98
N GLY A 172 -17.77 24.49 -7.88
CA GLY A 172 -18.74 25.52 -8.25
C GLY A 172 -18.97 25.70 -9.76
N SER A 173 -18.30 24.92 -10.61
CA SER A 173 -18.51 24.91 -12.06
C SER A 173 -19.71 24.07 -12.51
N ALA A 174 -20.33 23.32 -11.59
CA ALA A 174 -21.56 22.57 -11.86
C ALA A 174 -22.78 23.48 -11.67
N GLU A 175 -23.27 24.08 -12.76
CA GLU A 175 -24.55 24.80 -12.77
C GLU A 175 -25.64 23.93 -12.12
N ASP A 176 -26.39 24.51 -11.15
CA ASP A 176 -27.49 23.89 -10.39
C ASP A 176 -27.17 22.85 -9.30
N ALA A 177 -25.90 22.68 -8.88
CA ALA A 177 -25.59 21.80 -7.76
C ALA A 177 -26.07 22.39 -6.41
N SER A 178 -26.82 21.60 -5.62
CA SER A 178 -27.19 21.99 -4.24
C SER A 178 -25.96 22.13 -3.35
N LEU A 179 -26.03 23.02 -2.34
CA LEU A 179 -24.95 23.23 -1.37
C LEU A 179 -24.49 21.89 -0.76
N ARG A 180 -25.42 20.97 -0.48
CA ARG A 180 -25.11 19.62 -0.01
C ARG A 180 -24.16 18.86 -0.93
N ARG A 181 -24.43 18.88 -2.24
CA ARG A 181 -23.62 18.18 -3.24
C ARG A 181 -22.24 18.83 -3.35
N CYS A 182 -22.18 20.16 -3.26
CA CYS A 182 -20.92 20.89 -3.27
C CYS A 182 -20.06 20.56 -2.04
N LEU A 183 -20.66 20.48 -0.86
CA LEU A 183 -19.96 20.12 0.38
C LEU A 183 -19.48 18.66 0.39
N LEU A 184 -20.28 17.73 -0.12
CA LEU A 184 -19.85 16.33 -0.26
C LEU A 184 -18.69 16.21 -1.27
N ALA A 185 -18.76 16.92 -2.39
CA ALA A 185 -17.66 16.98 -3.34
C ALA A 185 -16.41 17.63 -2.71
N ALA A 186 -16.57 18.63 -1.85
CA ALA A 186 -15.49 19.25 -1.09
C ALA A 186 -14.82 18.26 -0.12
N LEU A 187 -15.61 17.47 0.61
CA LEU A 187 -15.09 16.42 1.49
C LEU A 187 -14.28 15.36 0.73
N GLN A 188 -14.63 15.08 -0.53
CA GLN A 188 -13.86 14.17 -1.38
C GLN A 188 -12.50 14.73 -1.82
N GLN A 189 -12.31 16.06 -1.76
CA GLN A 189 -11.03 16.71 -2.07
C GLN A 189 -10.13 16.85 -0.84
N LEU A 190 -10.69 16.70 0.37
CA LEU A 190 -9.92 16.75 1.61
C LEU A 190 -9.33 15.38 1.92
N THR A 191 -8.04 15.38 2.23
CA THR A 191 -7.24 14.17 2.51
C THR A 191 -6.92 14.05 4.00
N VAL A 192 -6.22 12.98 4.36
CA VAL A 192 -5.70 12.76 5.72
C VAL A 192 -4.79 13.91 6.21
N ASP A 193 -4.13 14.65 5.31
CA ASP A 193 -3.32 15.83 5.64
C ASP A 193 -4.15 16.98 6.23
N HIS A 194 -5.45 16.97 5.93
CA HIS A 194 -6.42 17.93 6.44
C HIS A 194 -7.08 17.43 7.72
N GLY A 195 -6.72 16.23 8.21
CA GLY A 195 -7.39 15.58 9.33
C GLY A 195 -8.74 14.94 8.96
N VAL A 196 -9.02 14.74 7.67
CA VAL A 196 -10.28 14.14 7.19
C VAL A 196 -10.04 12.68 6.76
N PRO A 197 -10.72 11.69 7.35
CA PRO A 197 -10.64 10.32 6.86
C PRO A 197 -11.27 10.21 5.46
N PRO A 198 -10.92 9.18 4.66
CA PRO A 198 -11.44 9.03 3.30
C PRO A 198 -12.98 9.04 3.26
N ALA A 199 -13.56 10.15 2.81
CA ALA A 199 -15.03 10.32 2.79
C ALA A 199 -15.72 9.41 1.75
N SER A 200 -14.96 8.84 0.82
CA SER A 200 -15.41 7.82 -0.13
C SER A 200 -15.62 6.44 0.50
N ASP A 201 -15.05 6.18 1.68
CA ASP A 201 -15.24 4.92 2.39
C ASP A 201 -16.69 4.80 2.89
N ALA A 202 -17.30 3.64 2.66
CA ALA A 202 -18.71 3.41 2.95
C ALA A 202 -19.02 3.51 4.46
N TRP A 203 -18.09 3.10 5.31
CA TRP A 203 -18.27 3.19 6.75
C TRP A 203 -18.10 4.64 7.23
N VAL A 204 -17.10 5.37 6.74
CA VAL A 204 -16.90 6.79 7.09
C VAL A 204 -18.09 7.62 6.64
N ALA A 205 -18.58 7.39 5.42
CA ALA A 205 -19.77 8.07 4.90
C ALA A 205 -20.99 7.88 5.82
N LYS A 206 -21.24 6.65 6.25
CA LYS A 206 -22.41 6.26 7.06
C LYS A 206 -22.31 6.67 8.54
N ASN A 207 -21.13 6.55 9.15
CA ASN A 207 -20.97 6.70 10.60
C ASN A 207 -20.36 8.04 11.02
N VAL A 208 -19.68 8.75 10.11
CA VAL A 208 -19.05 10.04 10.40
C VAL A 208 -19.73 11.17 9.61
N VAL A 209 -19.78 11.06 8.28
CA VAL A 209 -20.25 12.16 7.41
C VAL A 209 -21.76 12.36 7.50
N GLU A 210 -22.56 11.30 7.37
CA GLU A 210 -24.02 11.39 7.41
C GLU A 210 -24.55 11.91 8.77
N PRO A 211 -24.05 11.44 9.92
CA PRO A 211 -24.44 11.99 11.23
C PRO A 211 -23.98 13.43 11.45
N ALA A 212 -22.87 13.86 10.84
CA ALA A 212 -22.43 15.26 10.88
C ALA A 212 -23.36 16.16 10.04
N LEU A 213 -23.79 15.71 8.87
CA LEU A 213 -24.76 16.43 8.03
C LEU A 213 -26.13 16.58 8.72
N GLN A 214 -26.57 15.57 9.48
CA GLN A 214 -27.85 15.61 10.22
C GLN A 214 -27.84 16.59 11.40
N GLN A 215 -26.66 16.94 11.94
CA GLN A 215 -26.54 17.96 12.99
C GLN A 215 -26.72 19.38 12.45
N LEU A 216 -26.60 19.57 11.14
CA LEU A 216 -26.74 20.86 10.49
C LEU A 216 -28.18 21.07 10.00
N PRO A 217 -28.68 22.32 9.97
CA PRO A 217 -30.07 22.61 9.61
C PRO A 217 -30.39 22.26 8.15
N ALA A 218 -31.26 21.25 7.95
CA ALA A 218 -31.64 20.69 6.64
C ALA A 218 -32.14 21.72 5.62
N ASP A 219 -32.75 22.82 6.09
CA ASP A 219 -33.38 23.85 5.25
C ASP A 219 -32.38 24.70 4.44
N GLN A 220 -31.09 24.65 4.80
CA GLN A 220 -30.01 25.43 4.19
C GLN A 220 -29.26 24.67 3.09
N PHE A 221 -29.20 23.33 3.16
CA PHE A 221 -28.36 22.50 2.27
C PHE A 221 -28.98 22.20 0.89
N GLU A 222 -30.30 22.29 0.78
CA GLU A 222 -31.02 22.07 -0.49
C GLU A 222 -31.09 23.35 -1.35
N ARG A 223 -30.56 24.48 -0.85
CA ARG A 223 -30.42 25.71 -1.61
C ARG A 223 -29.08 25.72 -2.37
N PRO A 224 -28.98 26.43 -3.51
CA PRO A 224 -27.68 26.75 -4.10
C PRO A 224 -26.84 27.57 -3.11
N ALA A 225 -25.52 27.40 -3.12
CA ALA A 225 -24.62 28.25 -2.33
C ALA A 225 -24.83 29.72 -2.74
N ALA A 226 -25.20 30.58 -1.78
CA ALA A 226 -25.60 31.96 -2.11
C ALA A 226 -24.38 32.83 -2.48
N SER A 227 -23.20 32.48 -1.96
CA SER A 227 -21.91 33.12 -2.22
C SER A 227 -20.73 32.19 -1.86
N GLN A 228 -19.51 32.61 -2.22
CA GLN A 228 -18.28 31.91 -1.81
C GLN A 228 -18.12 31.89 -0.28
N ASP A 229 -18.41 33.01 0.40
CA ASP A 229 -18.32 33.12 1.85
C ASP A 229 -19.33 32.21 2.57
N ASP A 230 -20.54 32.08 1.99
CA ASP A 230 -21.56 31.15 2.48
C ASP A 230 -21.07 29.69 2.39
N PHE A 231 -20.47 29.30 1.26
CA PHE A 231 -19.86 27.97 1.13
C PHE A 231 -18.73 27.75 2.16
N PHE A 232 -17.87 28.74 2.39
CA PHE A 232 -16.76 28.62 3.35
C PHE A 232 -17.26 28.46 4.78
N GLN A 233 -18.28 29.21 5.17
CA GLN A 233 -18.85 29.10 6.50
C GLN A 233 -19.54 27.73 6.70
N GLN A 234 -20.29 27.26 5.69
CA GLN A 234 -21.00 25.99 5.77
C GLN A 234 -20.05 24.79 5.75
N LEU A 235 -18.98 24.84 4.96
CA LEU A 235 -17.92 23.83 4.99
C LEU A 235 -17.23 23.81 6.36
N LYS A 236 -16.97 24.97 6.95
CA LYS A 236 -16.36 25.10 8.28
C LYS A 236 -17.21 24.45 9.37
N GLU A 237 -18.52 24.67 9.34
CA GLU A 237 -19.47 24.06 10.28
C GLU A 237 -19.54 22.54 10.10
N LEU A 238 -19.58 22.06 8.86
CA LEU A 238 -19.56 20.62 8.56
C LEU A 238 -18.27 19.94 9.04
N LEU A 239 -17.10 20.53 8.77
CA LEU A 239 -15.83 20.00 9.24
C LEU A 239 -15.74 20.02 10.78
N GLY A 240 -16.32 21.03 11.43
CA GLY A 240 -16.46 21.06 12.90
C GLY A 240 -17.30 19.90 13.44
N ALA A 241 -18.46 19.65 12.84
CA ALA A 241 -19.33 18.53 13.21
C ALA A 241 -18.67 17.17 12.96
N ILE A 242 -17.96 17.01 11.84
CA ILE A 242 -17.14 15.81 11.54
C ILE A 242 -16.08 15.63 12.62
N ALA A 243 -15.36 16.69 12.99
CA ALA A 243 -14.36 16.61 14.03
C ALA A 243 -14.96 16.17 15.39
N ASP A 244 -16.18 16.61 15.72
CA ASP A 244 -16.89 16.16 16.92
C ASP A 244 -17.24 14.68 16.85
N ARG A 245 -17.68 14.18 15.70
CA ARG A 245 -17.90 12.74 15.48
C ARG A 245 -16.63 11.92 15.59
N LEU A 246 -15.52 12.40 15.04
CA LEU A 246 -14.23 11.71 15.15
C LEU A 246 -13.70 11.66 16.59
N ARG A 247 -14.06 12.65 17.42
CA ARG A 247 -13.73 12.61 18.85
C ARG A 247 -14.50 11.51 19.58
N GLU A 248 -15.77 11.31 19.23
CA GLU A 248 -16.62 10.25 19.80
C GLU A 248 -16.21 8.86 19.28
N GLN A 249 -15.91 8.76 17.99
CA GLN A 249 -15.55 7.53 17.31
C GLN A 249 -14.34 7.77 16.40
N PRO A 250 -13.11 7.62 16.93
CA PRO A 250 -11.89 7.78 16.16
C PRO A 250 -11.81 6.77 15.02
N VAL A 251 -11.25 7.19 13.89
CA VAL A 251 -11.08 6.34 12.70
C VAL A 251 -9.62 6.01 12.52
N ILE A 252 -9.29 4.73 12.32
CA ILE A 252 -7.94 4.30 11.98
C ILE A 252 -7.83 4.26 10.46
N VAL A 253 -6.82 4.93 9.91
CA VAL A 253 -6.54 4.97 8.47
C VAL A 253 -5.13 4.48 8.22
N ALA A 254 -4.99 3.45 7.41
CA ALA A 254 -3.72 3.08 6.81
C ALA A 254 -3.47 3.99 5.60
N HIS A 255 -2.43 4.80 5.71
CA HIS A 255 -1.99 5.76 4.71
C HIS A 255 -0.65 5.32 4.14
N THR A 256 -0.54 5.31 2.81
CA THR A 256 0.74 5.17 2.11
C THR A 256 0.96 6.39 1.23
N GLU A 257 2.19 6.89 1.22
CA GLU A 257 2.61 7.97 0.34
C GLU A 257 3.92 7.58 -0.34
N ASN A 258 3.89 7.56 -1.66
CA ASN A 258 5.04 7.27 -2.50
C ASN A 258 5.38 8.51 -3.32
N ASN A 259 6.67 8.88 -3.29
CA ASN A 259 7.21 9.98 -4.07
C ASN A 259 8.24 9.45 -5.07
N PHE A 260 7.94 9.60 -6.36
CA PHE A 260 8.81 9.22 -7.45
C PHE A 260 9.46 10.47 -8.05
N ASP A 261 10.63 10.83 -7.54
CA ASP A 261 11.41 12.01 -7.93
C ASP A 261 12.66 11.66 -8.77
N GLY A 262 12.87 10.37 -9.06
CA GLY A 262 14.03 9.86 -9.79
C GLY A 262 15.32 9.82 -8.96
N SER A 263 15.28 10.09 -7.65
CA SER A 263 16.46 10.04 -6.76
C SER A 263 17.08 8.65 -6.67
N GLY A 264 16.26 7.59 -6.60
CA GLY A 264 16.73 6.20 -6.61
C GLY A 264 17.45 5.84 -7.92
N VAL A 265 16.90 6.28 -9.06
CA VAL A 265 17.54 6.13 -10.37
C VAL A 265 18.85 6.91 -10.43
N ARG A 266 18.87 8.15 -9.93
CA ARG A 266 20.08 8.98 -9.85
C ARG A 266 21.18 8.32 -9.03
N ARG A 267 20.83 7.76 -7.87
CA ARG A 267 21.75 7.01 -7.00
C ARG A 267 22.37 5.83 -7.75
N LEU A 268 21.54 5.03 -8.43
CA LEU A 268 22.01 3.89 -9.21
C LEU A 268 22.93 4.31 -10.35
N LEU A 269 22.55 5.32 -11.15
CA LEU A 269 23.37 5.84 -12.25
C LEU A 269 24.69 6.46 -11.77
N GLY A 270 24.70 7.03 -10.55
CA GLY A 270 25.90 7.55 -9.90
C GLY A 270 26.88 6.47 -9.42
N ASN A 271 26.42 5.22 -9.24
CA ASN A 271 27.25 4.10 -8.81
C ASN A 271 27.51 3.12 -9.96
N LYS A 272 28.59 3.37 -10.71
CA LYS A 272 28.95 2.57 -11.88
C LYS A 272 29.06 1.07 -11.60
N PHE A 273 29.62 0.69 -10.44
CA PHE A 273 29.80 -0.72 -10.08
C PHE A 273 28.45 -1.42 -9.87
N GLU A 274 27.54 -0.79 -9.13
CA GLU A 274 26.20 -1.34 -8.90
C GLU A 274 25.38 -1.40 -10.19
N LEU A 275 25.44 -0.35 -11.01
CA LEU A 275 24.78 -0.29 -12.30
C LEU A 275 25.28 -1.42 -13.22
N ASP A 276 26.59 -1.55 -13.41
CA ASP A 276 27.18 -2.58 -14.28
C ASP A 276 26.80 -3.99 -13.79
N LYS A 277 26.89 -4.25 -12.47
CA LYS A 277 26.50 -5.53 -11.86
C LYS A 277 25.02 -5.85 -12.09
N LEU A 278 24.14 -4.86 -11.95
CA LEU A 278 22.70 -5.04 -12.13
C LEU A 278 22.36 -5.29 -13.60
N LEU A 279 22.95 -4.51 -14.50
CA LEU A 279 22.81 -4.69 -15.96
C LEU A 279 23.30 -6.06 -16.44
N ASP A 280 24.41 -6.57 -15.88
CA ASP A 280 24.89 -7.94 -16.12
C ASP A 280 23.88 -9.00 -15.70
N SER A 281 23.28 -8.83 -14.51
CA SER A 281 22.29 -9.74 -13.96
C SER A 281 21.02 -9.77 -14.82
N VAL A 282 20.50 -8.59 -15.16
CA VAL A 282 19.30 -8.42 -15.98
C VAL A 282 19.50 -9.01 -17.38
N TRP A 283 20.66 -8.78 -18.00
CA TRP A 283 20.99 -9.35 -19.31
C TRP A 283 21.04 -10.88 -19.28
N LYS A 284 21.70 -11.47 -18.27
CA LYS A 284 21.75 -12.94 -18.10
C LYS A 284 20.34 -13.51 -17.94
N GLY A 285 19.49 -12.86 -17.15
CA GLY A 285 18.09 -13.25 -16.98
C GLY A 285 17.29 -13.19 -18.29
N ALA A 286 17.39 -12.08 -19.03
CA ALA A 286 16.71 -11.91 -20.31
C ALA A 286 17.12 -12.96 -21.35
N ARG A 287 18.39 -13.34 -21.38
CA ARG A 287 18.91 -14.39 -22.26
C ARG A 287 18.36 -15.77 -21.90
N SER A 288 18.25 -16.10 -20.62
CA SER A 288 17.70 -17.38 -20.15
C SER A 288 16.21 -17.53 -20.49
N GLU A 289 15.47 -16.42 -20.58
CA GLU A 289 14.07 -16.38 -21.00
C GLU A 289 13.87 -16.36 -22.53
N GLY A 290 14.95 -16.46 -23.32
CA GLY A 290 14.88 -16.36 -24.78
C GLY A 290 14.54 -14.96 -25.30
N LYS A 291 14.55 -13.94 -24.43
CA LYS A 291 14.25 -12.54 -24.74
C LYS A 291 15.54 -11.78 -25.12
N ASN A 292 16.10 -12.08 -26.29
CA ASN A 292 17.31 -11.41 -26.82
C ASN A 292 17.02 -10.23 -27.77
N LYS A 293 15.76 -9.79 -27.82
CA LYS A 293 15.29 -8.68 -28.67
C LYS A 293 15.05 -7.46 -27.80
N ALA A 294 15.37 -6.26 -28.31
CA ALA A 294 15.04 -5.00 -27.65
C ALA A 294 13.59 -4.58 -27.88
N SER A 295 12.66 -5.53 -27.82
CA SER A 295 11.23 -5.19 -27.86
C SER A 295 10.85 -4.40 -26.62
N ARG A 296 9.82 -3.54 -26.73
CA ARG A 296 9.33 -2.74 -25.60
C ARG A 296 9.00 -3.59 -24.37
N GLU A 297 8.42 -4.77 -24.59
CA GLU A 297 8.08 -5.72 -23.53
C GLU A 297 9.31 -6.30 -22.82
N CYS A 298 10.38 -6.62 -23.58
CA CYS A 298 11.64 -7.07 -23.02
C CYS A 298 12.30 -5.97 -22.16
N VAL A 299 12.27 -4.73 -22.65
CA VAL A 299 12.81 -3.56 -21.93
C VAL A 299 12.01 -3.29 -20.65
N ARG A 300 10.67 -3.34 -20.68
CA ARG A 300 9.83 -3.18 -19.48
C ARG A 300 10.12 -4.27 -18.44
N SER A 301 10.14 -5.53 -18.87
CA SER A 301 10.47 -6.66 -17.99
C SER A 301 11.89 -6.57 -17.41
N ALA A 302 12.84 -6.01 -18.16
CA ALA A 302 14.19 -5.75 -17.68
C ALA A 302 14.24 -4.61 -16.64
N LEU A 303 13.50 -3.52 -16.87
CA LEU A 303 13.36 -2.43 -15.90
C LEU A 303 12.66 -2.90 -14.62
N ASP A 304 11.66 -3.79 -14.72
CA ASP A 304 10.97 -4.38 -13.56
C ASP A 304 11.94 -5.12 -12.63
N LYS A 305 12.95 -5.79 -13.18
CA LYS A 305 14.03 -6.46 -12.41
C LYS A 305 14.99 -5.48 -11.73
N MET A 306 14.89 -4.19 -12.04
CA MET A 306 15.75 -3.13 -11.49
C MET A 306 15.01 -2.21 -10.50
N THR A 307 13.71 -2.41 -10.31
CA THR A 307 12.82 -1.59 -9.46
C THR A 307 13.35 -1.39 -8.04
N ASP A 308 13.88 -2.45 -7.41
CA ASP A 308 14.45 -2.36 -6.06
C ASP A 308 15.66 -1.40 -5.97
N ALA A 309 16.46 -1.32 -7.04
CA ALA A 309 17.63 -0.46 -7.08
C ALA A 309 17.28 0.98 -7.46
N THR A 310 16.25 1.16 -8.31
CA THR A 310 15.82 2.45 -8.86
C THR A 310 14.77 3.15 -8.00
N SER A 311 14.15 2.45 -7.04
CA SER A 311 13.00 2.92 -6.26
C SER A 311 11.81 3.30 -7.16
N LEU A 312 11.72 2.71 -8.35
CA LEU A 312 10.58 2.83 -9.25
C LEU A 312 9.60 1.68 -8.98
N PRO A 313 8.29 1.89 -9.19
CA PRO A 313 7.31 0.82 -9.09
C PRO A 313 7.44 -0.12 -10.30
N HIS A 314 6.92 -1.34 -10.17
CA HIS A 314 6.75 -2.24 -11.31
C HIS A 314 5.82 -1.61 -12.35
N TYR A 315 6.09 -1.89 -13.62
CA TYR A 315 5.27 -1.40 -14.71
C TYR A 315 3.82 -1.90 -14.56
N GLY A 316 2.85 -0.99 -14.64
CA GLY A 316 1.42 -1.24 -14.44
C GLY A 316 0.93 -0.96 -13.02
N ALA A 317 1.83 -0.74 -12.05
CA ALA A 317 1.43 -0.42 -10.68
C ALA A 317 1.00 1.05 -10.54
N VAL A 318 1.66 1.98 -11.25
CA VAL A 318 1.37 3.42 -11.20
C VAL A 318 1.35 3.98 -12.62
N LYS A 319 0.15 4.24 -13.15
CA LYS A 319 -0.06 4.69 -14.53
C LYS A 319 0.76 5.93 -14.91
N GLN A 320 0.86 6.90 -13.99
CA GLN A 320 1.63 8.12 -14.24
C GLN A 320 3.13 7.84 -14.41
N VAL A 321 3.67 6.89 -13.64
CA VAL A 321 5.08 6.48 -13.79
C VAL A 321 5.26 5.65 -15.06
N ASP A 322 4.28 4.79 -15.40
CA ASP A 322 4.28 4.02 -16.64
C ASP A 322 4.34 4.93 -17.88
N GLU A 323 3.63 6.06 -17.86
CA GLU A 323 3.67 7.07 -18.92
C GLU A 323 5.08 7.67 -19.09
N VAL A 324 5.76 7.98 -17.99
CA VAL A 324 7.15 8.47 -18.00
C VAL A 324 8.11 7.42 -18.55
N VAL A 325 7.96 6.16 -18.12
CA VAL A 325 8.77 5.04 -18.61
C VAL A 325 8.53 4.79 -20.10
N ASP A 326 7.28 4.79 -20.54
CA ASP A 326 6.93 4.59 -21.94
C ASP A 326 7.45 5.70 -22.84
N GLU A 327 7.42 6.94 -22.37
CA GLU A 327 7.99 8.07 -23.10
C GLU A 327 9.52 7.98 -23.19
N ALA A 328 10.19 7.58 -22.10
CA ALA A 328 11.63 7.32 -22.12
C ALA A 328 12.01 6.19 -23.10
N ILE A 329 11.23 5.11 -23.15
CA ILE A 329 11.41 4.01 -24.11
C ILE A 329 11.23 4.50 -25.56
N LYS A 330 10.25 5.38 -25.83
CA LYS A 330 10.09 5.99 -27.17
C LYS A 330 11.30 6.82 -27.55
N MET A 331 11.78 7.68 -26.66
CA MET A 331 12.93 8.55 -26.92
C MET A 331 14.23 7.79 -27.18
N ALA A 332 14.40 6.62 -26.56
CA ALA A 332 15.57 5.78 -26.72
C ALA A 332 15.60 4.97 -28.03
N ASN A 333 14.59 5.10 -28.91
CA ASN A 333 14.45 4.36 -30.18
C ASN A 333 14.60 2.84 -30.01
N ALA A 334 13.91 2.26 -29.01
CA ALA A 334 13.80 0.80 -28.93
C ALA A 334 13.06 0.27 -30.17
N ASP A 335 13.82 -0.20 -31.16
CA ASP A 335 13.32 -0.67 -32.46
C ASP A 335 12.64 -2.03 -32.29
N ASP A 336 11.38 -2.15 -32.73
CA ASP A 336 10.54 -3.34 -32.52
C ASP A 336 11.00 -4.50 -33.41
N GLY A 337 12.07 -5.18 -32.99
CA GLY A 337 12.45 -6.49 -33.53
C GLY A 337 13.93 -6.75 -33.77
N LYS A 338 14.82 -5.77 -33.55
CA LYS A 338 16.26 -5.99 -33.74
C LYS A 338 16.85 -6.79 -32.57
N THR A 339 17.64 -7.82 -32.87
CA THR A 339 18.49 -8.46 -31.87
C THR A 339 19.62 -7.51 -31.53
N VAL A 340 19.69 -7.11 -30.26
CA VAL A 340 20.63 -6.10 -29.77
C VAL A 340 21.75 -6.81 -29.01
N GLY A 341 22.99 -6.41 -29.24
CA GLY A 341 24.14 -6.97 -28.51
C GLY A 341 24.11 -6.61 -27.03
N GLU A 342 24.84 -7.35 -26.18
CA GLU A 342 24.88 -7.11 -24.73
C GLU A 342 25.23 -5.65 -24.39
N ALA A 343 26.27 -5.09 -25.01
CA ALA A 343 26.68 -3.71 -24.75
C ALA A 343 25.63 -2.69 -25.18
N GLU A 344 24.95 -2.93 -26.30
CA GLU A 344 23.90 -2.05 -26.81
C GLU A 344 22.65 -2.12 -25.92
N PHE A 345 22.28 -3.30 -25.42
CA PHE A 345 21.14 -3.48 -24.52
C PHE A 345 21.37 -2.81 -23.16
N LYS A 346 22.57 -3.00 -22.59
CA LYS A 346 22.97 -2.34 -21.34
C LYS A 346 22.97 -0.83 -21.48
N LYS A 347 23.50 -0.33 -22.60
CA LYS A 347 23.46 1.10 -22.92
C LYS A 347 22.03 1.61 -23.06
N LEU A 348 21.17 0.88 -23.77
CA LEU A 348 19.75 1.22 -23.92
C LEU A 348 19.05 1.35 -22.55
N LEU A 349 19.24 0.38 -21.65
CA LEU A 349 18.67 0.44 -20.30
C LEU A 349 19.20 1.64 -19.50
N ALA A 350 20.51 1.91 -19.56
CA ALA A 350 21.10 3.06 -18.87
C ALA A 350 20.59 4.39 -19.43
N ASP A 351 20.44 4.51 -20.75
CA ASP A 351 19.92 5.70 -21.43
C ASP A 351 18.44 5.95 -21.05
N ILE A 352 17.62 4.88 -21.00
CA ILE A 352 16.21 4.95 -20.57
C ILE A 352 16.12 5.37 -19.10
N LEU A 353 16.90 4.76 -18.21
CA LEU A 353 16.96 5.16 -16.81
C LEU A 353 17.38 6.62 -16.65
N GLY A 354 18.35 7.09 -17.44
CA GLY A 354 18.74 8.49 -17.49
C GLY A 354 17.59 9.42 -17.89
N ALA A 355 16.82 9.03 -18.90
CA ALA A 355 15.66 9.80 -19.34
C ALA A 355 14.53 9.83 -18.28
N VAL A 356 14.21 8.69 -17.66
CA VAL A 356 13.23 8.61 -16.56
C VAL A 356 13.66 9.47 -15.39
N MET A 357 14.94 9.40 -14.99
CA MET A 357 15.50 10.23 -13.93
C MET A 357 15.31 11.72 -14.21
N LEU A 358 15.60 12.18 -15.43
CA LEU A 358 15.46 13.59 -15.81
C LEU A 358 14.00 14.05 -15.77
N GLN A 359 13.07 13.24 -16.26
CA GLN A 359 11.65 13.58 -16.25
C GLN A 359 11.09 13.65 -14.82
N LEU A 360 11.37 12.65 -13.98
CA LEU A 360 10.90 12.63 -12.59
C LEU A 360 11.59 13.71 -11.73
N SER A 361 12.85 14.05 -12.02
CA SER A 361 13.52 15.16 -11.32
C SER A 361 12.91 16.52 -11.67
N GLY A 362 12.35 16.67 -12.87
CA GLY A 362 11.66 17.89 -13.29
C GLY A 362 10.23 17.98 -12.76
N ASN A 363 9.51 16.86 -12.81
CA ASN A 363 8.13 16.73 -12.35
C ASN A 363 7.96 15.45 -11.52
N PRO A 364 8.19 15.51 -10.19
CA PRO A 364 7.99 14.35 -9.32
C PRO A 364 6.53 13.90 -9.30
N ILE A 365 6.32 12.58 -9.18
CA ILE A 365 4.98 11.98 -9.11
C ILE A 365 4.72 11.58 -7.66
N PHE A 366 3.63 12.11 -7.09
CA PHE A 366 3.16 11.77 -5.75
C PHE A 366 1.93 10.88 -5.87
N VAL A 367 1.97 9.72 -5.19
CA VAL A 367 0.85 8.80 -5.12
C VAL A 367 0.55 8.53 -3.65
N SER A 368 -0.68 8.82 -3.24
CA SER A 368 -1.16 8.48 -1.90
C SER A 368 -2.35 7.52 -1.98
N THR A 369 -2.36 6.55 -1.07
CA THR A 369 -3.50 5.63 -0.88
C THR A 369 -3.93 5.66 0.57
N ASN A 370 -5.24 5.69 0.80
CA ASN A 370 -5.82 5.74 2.13
C ASN A 370 -6.86 4.65 2.27
N ILE A 371 -6.72 3.80 3.28
CA ILE A 371 -7.64 2.69 3.56
C ILE A 371 -8.10 2.82 5.01
N VAL A 372 -9.41 2.80 5.23
CA VAL A 372 -9.98 2.78 6.57
C VAL A 372 -9.81 1.37 7.13
N VAL A 373 -9.13 1.26 8.27
CA VAL A 373 -8.92 -0.01 8.96
C VAL A 373 -9.97 -0.11 10.05
N GLN A 374 -10.88 -1.07 9.89
CA GLN A 374 -11.87 -1.39 10.91
C GLN A 374 -11.35 -2.53 11.75
N GLU A 375 -11.39 -2.40 13.08
CA GLU A 375 -11.38 -3.60 13.91
C GLU A 375 -12.67 -4.37 13.60
N PRO A 376 -12.60 -5.69 13.30
CA PRO A 376 -13.80 -6.47 13.07
C PRO A 376 -14.69 -6.36 14.30
N SER A 377 -15.94 -5.95 14.10
CA SER A 377 -16.96 -5.93 15.14
C SER A 377 -17.13 -7.35 15.68
N GLU A 378 -16.90 -7.52 16.98
CA GLU A 378 -17.04 -8.78 17.74
C GLU A 378 -18.38 -9.50 17.53
#